data_AF-A0A7V9HEP8-F1
#
_entry.id   AF-A0A7V9HEP8-F1
#
_cell.length_a   1.000
_cell.length_b   1.000
_cell.length_c   1.000
_cell.angle_alpha   90.00
_cell.angle_beta   90.00
_cell.angle_gamma   90.00
#
_symmetry.space_group_name_H-M   'P 1'
#
loop_
_entity.id
_entity.type
_entity.pdbx_description
1 polymer ?
#
loop_
_entity_poly.entity_id
_entity_poly.type
_entity_poly.pdbx_seq_one_letter_code
_entity_poly.pdbx_strand_id
1 'polypeptide(L)'
;MKNAGEVARMAEAQTEKMDRKVLWASLYAEARAEQGGAPVKLQFDYVVTDRVQRLLDDATAFLNELPNKPAATPRIRDGGVDDHIAREVLASRGLTSPVGVVMAQPLSAYRE
;
A
#
# COMPACT_ATOMS: atom_id res chain seq x y z
N MET A 1 -7.04 15.74 4.23
CA MET A 1 -5.71 15.46 4.84
C MET A 1 -4.95 16.76 5.00
N LYS A 2 -4.26 16.97 6.13
CA LYS A 2 -3.66 18.28 6.46
C LYS A 2 -2.33 18.57 5.72
N ASN A 3 -1.70 17.58 5.08
CA ASN A 3 -0.35 17.70 4.50
C ASN A 3 -0.24 17.27 3.02
N ALA A 4 -1.36 17.06 2.31
CA ALA A 4 -1.33 16.51 0.96
C ALA A 4 -0.53 17.38 -0.05
N GLY A 5 -0.62 18.71 0.08
CA GLY A 5 0.18 19.66 -0.71
C GLY A 5 1.68 19.57 -0.42
N GLU A 6 2.07 19.44 0.85
CA GLU A 6 3.48 19.27 1.24
C GLU A 6 4.07 17.98 0.69
N VAL A 7 3.31 16.88 0.70
CA VAL A 7 3.74 15.61 0.10
C VAL A 7 3.93 15.75 -1.41
N ALA A 8 3.01 16.44 -2.10
CA ALA A 8 3.14 16.69 -3.53
C ALA A 8 4.34 17.61 -3.85
N ARG A 9 4.60 18.63 -3.02
CA ARG A 9 5.79 19.49 -3.13
C ARG A 9 7.09 18.73 -2.90
N MET A 10 7.12 17.81 -1.92
CA MET A 10 8.25 16.92 -1.71
C MET A 10 8.49 16.00 -2.90
N ALA A 11 7.42 15.43 -3.46
CA ALA A 11 7.52 14.59 -4.66
C ALA A 11 8.05 15.39 -5.85
N GLU A 12 7.54 16.59 -6.08
CA GLU A 12 7.98 17.49 -7.16
C GLU A 12 9.47 17.81 -7.06
N ALA A 13 9.97 18.10 -5.85
CA ALA A 13 11.39 18.35 -5.62
C ALA A 13 12.30 17.15 -5.92
N GLN A 14 11.74 15.93 -5.97
CA GLN A 14 12.46 14.69 -6.23
C GLN A 14 12.22 14.14 -7.65
N THR A 15 11.34 14.76 -8.43
CA THR A 15 11.00 14.32 -9.80
C THR A 15 11.19 15.46 -10.79
N GLU A 16 11.99 15.24 -11.83
CA GLU A 16 12.13 16.23 -12.89
C GLU A 16 10.89 16.24 -13.81
N LYS A 17 10.46 17.44 -14.22
CA LYS A 17 9.44 17.67 -15.28
C LYS A 17 8.03 17.11 -15.00
N MET A 18 7.68 16.88 -13.74
CA MET A 18 6.32 16.51 -13.35
C MET A 18 5.64 17.66 -12.62
N ASP A 19 4.45 18.04 -13.09
CA ASP A 19 3.64 19.08 -12.46
C ASP A 19 3.12 18.64 -11.08
N ARG A 20 3.21 19.51 -10.08
CA ARG A 20 2.75 19.24 -8.71
C ARG A 20 1.31 18.75 -8.64
N LYS A 21 0.40 19.30 -9.45
CA LYS A 21 -1.00 18.89 -9.52
C LYS A 21 -1.14 17.46 -10.04
N VAL A 22 -0.29 17.04 -10.98
CA VAL A 22 -0.25 15.66 -11.47
C VAL A 22 0.24 14.72 -10.38
N LEU A 23 1.29 15.09 -9.66
CA LEU A 23 1.83 14.32 -8.53
C LEU A 23 0.82 14.22 -7.37
N TRP A 24 0.11 15.31 -7.08
CA TRP A 24 -0.98 15.28 -6.10
C TRP A 24 -2.13 14.38 -6.57
N ALA A 25 -2.54 14.50 -7.83
CA ALA A 25 -3.67 13.75 -8.36
C ALA A 25 -3.41 12.25 -8.41
N SER A 26 -2.19 11.81 -8.70
CA SER A 26 -1.84 10.39 -8.72
C SER A 26 -2.06 9.73 -7.35
N LEU A 27 -1.66 10.42 -6.28
CA LEU A 27 -1.75 9.91 -4.91
C LEU A 27 -3.13 10.16 -4.27
N TYR A 28 -3.80 11.28 -4.57
CA TYR A 28 -4.99 11.72 -3.85
C TYR A 28 -6.26 11.80 -4.70
N ALA A 29 -6.21 12.08 -6.01
CA ALA A 29 -7.43 12.34 -6.77
C ALA A 29 -8.29 11.08 -6.95
N GLU A 30 -9.58 11.18 -6.67
CA GLU A 30 -10.54 10.10 -6.86
C GLU A 30 -10.60 9.65 -8.33
N ALA A 31 -10.77 8.34 -8.52
CA ALA A 31 -11.11 7.75 -9.80
C ALA A 31 -12.55 7.25 -9.73
N ARG A 32 -13.23 7.19 -10.88
CA ARG A 32 -14.58 6.67 -10.95
C ARG A 32 -14.60 5.18 -10.56
N ALA A 33 -15.63 4.74 -9.85
CA ALA A 33 -15.74 3.35 -9.39
C ALA A 33 -15.75 2.36 -10.55
N GLU A 34 -16.35 2.73 -11.68
CA GLU A 34 -16.40 1.92 -12.92
C GLU A 34 -15.02 1.75 -13.56
N GLN A 35 -14.03 2.57 -13.17
CA GLN A 35 -12.64 2.50 -13.63
C GLN A 35 -11.73 1.85 -12.57
N GLY A 36 -12.31 1.20 -11.56
CA GLY A 36 -11.58 0.60 -10.44
C GLY A 36 -11.21 1.59 -9.33
N GLY A 37 -11.85 2.76 -9.28
CA GLY A 37 -11.68 3.71 -8.20
C GLY A 37 -12.24 3.20 -6.87
N ALA A 38 -11.52 3.43 -5.78
CA ALA A 38 -11.92 3.09 -4.42
C ALA A 38 -11.72 4.27 -3.46
N PRO A 39 -12.48 4.36 -2.35
CA PRO A 39 -12.32 5.42 -1.36
C PRO A 39 -10.92 5.44 -0.70
N VAL A 40 -10.31 4.27 -0.53
CA VAL A 40 -8.93 4.13 -0.05
C VAL A 40 -8.01 4.03 -1.27
N LYS A 41 -7.13 5.02 -1.44
CA LYS A 41 -6.10 5.03 -2.49
C LYS A 41 -4.89 4.19 -2.12
N LEU A 42 -4.46 4.32 -0.86
CA LEU A 42 -3.27 3.66 -0.36
C LEU A 42 -3.43 3.39 1.13
N GLN A 43 -3.03 2.20 1.56
CA GLN A 43 -3.00 1.80 2.96
C GLN A 43 -1.57 1.38 3.29
N PHE A 44 -1.00 1.98 4.33
CA PHE A 44 0.34 1.67 4.79
C PHE A 44 0.25 0.67 5.94
N ASP A 45 0.05 -0.60 5.58
CA ASP A 45 0.18 -1.69 6.53
C ASP A 45 1.65 -1.82 6.95
N TYR A 46 1.89 -1.86 8.27
CA TYR A 46 3.23 -2.02 8.83
C TYR A 46 3.47 -3.46 9.32
N VAL A 47 2.43 -4.29 9.32
CA VAL A 47 2.46 -5.70 9.72
C VAL A 47 1.89 -6.56 8.60
N VAL A 48 2.16 -7.86 8.64
CA VAL A 48 1.48 -8.84 7.79
C VAL A 48 0.09 -9.05 8.37
N THR A 49 -0.89 -8.44 7.72
CA THR A 49 -2.31 -8.60 8.08
C THR A 49 -2.86 -9.92 7.54
N ASP A 50 -4.01 -10.37 8.03
CA ASP A 50 -4.71 -11.55 7.51
C ASP A 50 -5.03 -11.44 6.01
N ARG A 51 -5.20 -10.21 5.51
CA ARG A 51 -5.37 -9.95 4.07
C ARG A 51 -4.09 -10.25 3.29
N VAL A 52 -2.94 -9.80 3.81
CA VAL A 52 -1.64 -10.06 3.18
C VAL A 52 -1.30 -11.55 3.28
N GLN A 53 -1.53 -12.18 4.44
CA GLN A 53 -1.29 -13.62 4.60
C GLN A 53 -2.11 -14.44 3.61
N ARG A 54 -3.40 -14.14 3.44
CA ARG A 54 -4.23 -14.81 2.42
C ARG A 54 -3.71 -14.62 1.00
N LEU A 55 -3.30 -13.40 0.63
CA LEU A 55 -2.71 -13.14 -0.68
C LEU A 55 -1.43 -13.98 -0.89
N LEU A 56 -0.60 -14.10 0.14
CA LEU A 56 0.62 -14.91 0.09
C LEU A 56 0.29 -16.39 -0.06
N ASP A 57 -0.72 -16.89 0.65
CA ASP A 57 -1.17 -18.28 0.57
C ASP A 57 -1.73 -18.58 -0.83
N ASP A 58 -2.63 -17.73 -1.34
CA ASP A 58 -3.24 -17.86 -2.67
C ASP A 58 -2.19 -17.80 -3.79
N ALA A 59 -1.25 -16.85 -3.70
CA ALA A 59 -0.17 -16.73 -4.68
C ALA A 59 0.78 -17.94 -4.64
N THR A 60 1.09 -18.46 -3.45
CA THR A 60 1.95 -19.64 -3.31
C THR A 60 1.28 -20.88 -3.87
N ALA A 61 -0.03 -21.04 -3.63
CA ALA A 61 -0.82 -22.12 -4.22
C ALA A 61 -0.82 -22.02 -5.75
N PHE A 62 -1.16 -20.84 -6.29
CA PHE A 62 -1.18 -20.60 -7.73
C PHE A 62 0.17 -20.89 -8.40
N LEU A 63 1.28 -20.41 -7.84
CA LEU A 63 2.63 -20.68 -8.38
C LEU A 63 2.98 -22.17 -8.37
N ASN A 64 2.43 -22.94 -7.43
CA ASN A 64 2.64 -24.39 -7.37
C ASN A 64 1.83 -25.16 -8.43
N GLU A 65 0.78 -24.56 -8.99
CA GLU A 65 -0.03 -25.15 -10.08
C GLU A 65 0.63 -24.99 -11.46
N LEU A 66 1.62 -24.10 -11.61
CA LEU A 66 2.24 -23.82 -12.90
C LEU A 66 3.09 -24.99 -13.43
N PRO A 67 3.23 -25.14 -14.76
CA PRO A 67 4.05 -26.20 -15.37
C PRO A 67 5.50 -26.22 -14.89
N ASN A 68 6.08 -25.04 -14.66
CA ASN A 68 7.44 -24.85 -14.14
C ASN A 68 7.41 -24.52 -12.63
N LYS A 69 6.67 -25.30 -11.85
CA LYS A 69 6.52 -25.06 -10.41
C LYS A 69 7.86 -25.20 -9.66
N PRO A 70 8.03 -24.48 -8.54
CA PRO A 70 9.13 -24.72 -7.61
C PRO A 70 9.09 -26.16 -7.08
N ALA A 71 10.26 -26.74 -6.80
CA ALA A 71 10.39 -28.00 -6.05
C ALA A 71 10.14 -27.78 -4.55
N ALA A 72 8.97 -27.24 -4.21
CA ALA A 72 8.55 -26.88 -2.86
C ALA A 72 7.07 -27.22 -2.62
N THR A 73 6.66 -27.26 -1.35
CA THR A 73 5.26 -27.42 -0.96
C THR A 73 4.42 -26.22 -1.41
N PRO A 74 3.10 -26.38 -1.63
CA PRO A 74 2.19 -25.29 -2.05
C PRO A 74 1.83 -24.34 -0.89
N ARG A 75 2.74 -24.17 0.07
CA ARG A 75 2.58 -23.31 1.23
C ARG A 75 3.93 -22.71 1.58
N ILE A 76 3.89 -21.49 2.11
CA ILE A 76 5.06 -20.88 2.72
C ILE A 76 5.46 -21.73 3.92
N ARG A 77 6.76 -22.00 4.07
CA ARG A 77 7.31 -22.72 5.22
C ARG A 77 7.03 -21.97 6.52
N ASP A 78 6.98 -22.70 7.63
CA ASP A 78 6.82 -22.08 8.95
C ASP A 78 7.98 -21.10 9.21
N GLY A 79 7.63 -19.91 9.75
CA GLY A 79 8.56 -18.80 9.92
C GLY A 79 9.11 -18.20 8.62
N GLY A 80 8.53 -18.53 7.45
CA GLY A 80 8.88 -17.91 6.17
C GLY A 80 8.34 -16.48 6.02
N VAL A 81 7.33 -16.15 6.82
CA VAL A 81 6.79 -14.79 6.99
C VAL A 81 6.81 -14.51 8.48
N ASP A 82 7.54 -13.48 8.87
CA ASP A 82 7.69 -13.07 10.27
C ASP A 82 7.66 -11.54 10.33
N ASP A 83 6.66 -11.02 11.04
CA ASP A 83 6.47 -9.59 11.27
C ASP A 83 6.58 -9.23 12.76
N HIS A 84 7.15 -10.12 13.59
CA HIS A 84 7.27 -9.93 15.04
C HIS A 84 7.93 -8.61 15.41
N ILE A 85 9.08 -8.29 14.78
CA ILE A 85 9.80 -7.03 15.02
C ILE A 85 8.92 -5.82 14.67
N ALA A 86 8.16 -5.89 13.58
CA ALA A 86 7.25 -4.80 13.21
C ALA A 86 6.14 -4.60 14.26
N ARG A 87 5.59 -5.70 14.80
CA ARG A 87 4.60 -5.66 15.89
C ARG A 87 5.18 -5.07 17.17
N GLU A 88 6.39 -5.46 17.55
CA GLU A 88 7.10 -4.89 18.71
C GLU A 88 7.35 -3.39 18.54
N VAL A 89 7.76 -2.96 17.35
CA VAL A 89 7.95 -1.53 17.05
C VAL A 89 6.64 -0.76 17.19
N LEU A 90 5.52 -1.27 16.68
CA LEU A 90 4.21 -0.63 16.85
C LEU A 90 3.82 -0.56 18.32
N ALA A 91 3.95 -1.66 19.06
CA ALA A 91 3.62 -1.74 20.48
C ALA A 91 4.45 -0.74 21.30
N SER A 92 5.77 -0.70 21.09
CA SER A 92 6.68 0.25 21.79
C SER A 92 6.36 1.72 21.51
N ARG A 93 5.74 2.00 20.35
CA ARG A 93 5.34 3.35 19.93
C ARG A 93 3.87 3.67 20.22
N GLY A 94 3.11 2.74 20.79
CA GLY A 94 1.67 2.91 21.01
C GLY A 94 0.88 3.11 19.71
N LEU A 95 1.35 2.52 18.61
CA LEU A 95 0.75 2.61 17.28
C LEU A 95 0.04 1.31 16.90
N THR A 96 -0.84 1.40 15.91
CA THR A 96 -1.51 0.26 15.28
C THR A 96 -1.27 0.27 13.77
N SER A 97 -1.36 -0.90 13.13
CA SER A 97 -1.41 -0.99 11.67
C SER A 97 -2.87 -0.88 11.19
N PRO A 98 -3.17 -0.18 10.08
CA PRO A 98 -2.23 0.58 9.26
C PRO A 98 -1.73 1.85 9.97
N VAL A 99 -0.47 2.21 9.71
CA VAL A 99 0.13 3.45 10.28
C VAL A 99 -0.26 4.70 9.51
N GLY A 100 -0.90 4.52 8.35
CA GLY A 100 -1.43 5.61 7.55
C GLY A 100 -2.38 5.11 6.47
N VAL A 101 -3.33 5.96 6.10
CA VAL A 101 -4.28 5.70 5.01
C VAL A 101 -4.42 6.98 4.18
N VAL A 102 -4.30 6.83 2.87
CA VAL A 102 -4.56 7.88 1.89
C VAL A 102 -5.97 7.67 1.38
N MET A 103 -6.87 8.59 1.74
CA MET A 103 -8.22 8.64 1.20
C MET A 103 -8.24 9.39 -0.13
N ALA A 104 -9.02 8.88 -1.08
CA ALA A 104 -9.35 9.57 -2.32
C ALA A 104 -10.03 10.91 -2.02
N GLN A 105 -9.75 11.91 -2.85
CA GLN A 105 -10.27 13.26 -2.73
C GLN A 105 -10.71 13.78 -4.11
N PRO A 106 -11.74 14.63 -4.18
CA PRO A 106 -12.10 15.28 -5.44
C PRO A 106 -10.94 16.17 -5.91
N LEU A 107 -10.81 16.35 -7.22
CA LEU A 107 -9.74 17.19 -7.79
C LEU A 107 -9.82 18.65 -7.30
N SER A 108 -11.02 19.11 -6.92
CA SER A 108 -11.25 20.42 -6.30
C SER A 108 -10.59 20.60 -4.92
N ALA A 109 -10.14 19.51 -4.29
CA ALA A 109 -9.39 19.57 -3.03
C ALA A 109 -7.91 19.93 -3.22
N TYR A 110 -7.39 19.92 -4.46
CA TYR A 110 -6.05 20.39 -4.75
C TYR A 110 -5.90 21.88 -4.40
N ARG A 111 -4.79 22.21 -3.73
CA ARG A 111 -4.36 23.57 -3.43
C ARG A 111 -2.87 23.67 -3.78
N GLU A 112 -2.49 24.76 -4.43
CA GLU A 112 -1.09 25.02 -4.82
C GLU A 112 -0.16 25.24 -3.63
#